data_AF-A0AAV0APK1-F1
#
_entry.id   AF-A0AAV0APK1-F1
#
_cell.length_a   1.000
_cell.length_b   1.000
_cell.length_c   1.000
_cell.angle_alpha   90.00
_cell.angle_beta   90.00
_cell.angle_gamma   90.00
#
_symmetry.space_group_name_H-M   'P 1'
#
loop_
_entity.id
_entity.type
_entity.pdbx_description
1 polymer ?
#
loop_
_entity_poly.entity_id
_entity_poly.type
_entity_poly.pdbx_seq_one_letter_code
_entity_poly.pdbx_strand_id
1 'polypeptide(L)'
;LYSMKESFKQGFQWATGEGPIFDKSIQNVKFRLLDATITGKPMYRGGGQIIPTDRRVCYSSFMMAAPRLMEPVYYIEVQAPSDCESRSRNSSELQTATN
;
A
#
# COMPACT_ATOMS: atom_id res chain seq x y z
N LEU A 1 -18.09 -19.86 -1.00
CA LEU A 1 -17.07 -18.83 -0.70
C LEU A 1 -15.71 -19.39 -0.27
N TYR A 2 -15.66 -20.34 0.69
CA TYR A 2 -14.40 -20.80 1.27
C TYR A 2 -13.32 -21.26 0.27
N SER A 3 -13.71 -21.92 -0.83
CA SER A 3 -12.77 -22.41 -1.85
C SER A 3 -12.02 -21.32 -2.63
N MET A 4 -12.54 -20.08 -2.72
CA MET A 4 -11.89 -18.99 -3.47
C MET A 4 -11.14 -18.02 -2.57
N LYS A 5 -11.29 -18.16 -1.24
CA LYS A 5 -10.60 -17.32 -0.27
C LYS A 5 -9.10 -17.29 -0.52
N GLU A 6 -8.52 -18.42 -0.92
CA GLU A 6 -7.09 -18.50 -1.21
C GLU A 6 -6.70 -17.75 -2.50
N SER A 7 -7.50 -17.89 -3.56
CA SER A 7 -7.30 -17.13 -4.80
C SER A 7 -7.41 -15.61 -4.58
N PHE A 8 -8.34 -15.16 -3.72
CA PHE A 8 -8.44 -13.76 -3.33
C PHE A 8 -7.25 -13.29 -2.50
N LYS A 9 -6.75 -14.09 -1.55
CA LYS A 9 -5.54 -13.72 -0.81
C LYS A 9 -4.32 -13.59 -1.74
N GLN A 10 -4.18 -14.49 -2.71
CA GLN A 10 -3.09 -14.43 -3.68
C GLN A 10 -3.20 -13.19 -4.57
N GLY A 11 -4.40 -12.91 -5.10
CA GLY A 11 -4.69 -11.69 -5.87
C GLY A 11 -4.39 -10.44 -5.06
N PHE A 12 -4.83 -10.40 -3.80
CA PHE A 12 -4.58 -9.31 -2.88
C PHE A 12 -3.10 -9.11 -2.60
N GLN A 13 -2.36 -10.16 -2.25
CA GLN A 13 -0.92 -10.08 -1.98
C GLN A 13 -0.15 -9.52 -3.18
N TRP A 14 -0.47 -9.98 -4.39
CA TRP A 14 0.13 -9.46 -5.62
C TRP A 14 -0.26 -8.01 -5.89
N ALA A 15 -1.53 -7.65 -5.70
CA ALA A 15 -2.01 -6.27 -5.86
C ALA A 15 -1.35 -5.30 -4.87
N THR A 16 -1.14 -5.73 -3.63
CA THR A 16 -0.47 -4.90 -2.62
C THR A 16 1.04 -4.86 -2.78
N GLY A 17 1.64 -5.88 -3.39
CA GLY A 17 3.08 -5.92 -3.67
C GLY A 17 3.47 -4.94 -4.78
N GLU A 18 2.74 -4.97 -5.88
CA GLU A 18 2.91 -4.08 -7.03
C GLU A 18 1.80 -3.02 -7.00
N GLY A 19 2.04 -1.90 -6.32
CA GLY A 19 1.06 -0.82 -6.21
C GLY A 19 0.90 -0.04 -7.52
N PRO A 20 -0.31 0.47 -7.82
CA PRO A 20 -0.69 0.90 -9.17
C PRO A 20 -0.05 2.21 -9.68
N ILE A 21 0.74 2.91 -8.87
CA ILE A 21 1.32 4.23 -9.22
C ILE A 21 2.84 4.16 -9.43
N PHE A 22 3.53 3.32 -8.65
CA PHE A 22 5.00 3.28 -8.63
C PHE A 22 5.58 1.88 -8.45
N ASP A 23 4.77 0.83 -8.60
CA ASP A 23 5.12 -0.55 -8.27
C ASP A 23 5.68 -0.71 -6.84
N LYS A 24 5.36 0.26 -5.97
CA LYS A 24 5.69 0.25 -4.56
C LYS A 24 4.60 -0.45 -3.78
N SER A 25 4.97 -1.09 -2.68
CA SER A 25 4.00 -1.75 -1.82
C SER A 25 2.95 -0.76 -1.31
N ILE A 26 1.67 -1.13 -1.43
CA ILE A 26 0.56 -0.35 -0.87
C ILE A 26 0.57 -0.49 0.65
N GLN A 27 0.60 0.61 1.38
CA GLN A 27 0.57 0.64 2.85
C GLN A 27 -0.59 1.50 3.36
N ASN A 28 -1.04 1.24 4.60
CA ASN A 28 -2.09 1.99 5.28
C ASN A 28 -3.48 1.97 4.59
N VAL A 29 -3.80 0.91 3.82
CA VAL A 29 -5.10 0.75 3.17
C VAL A 29 -5.88 -0.42 3.75
N LYS A 30 -7.19 -0.22 3.99
CA LYS A 30 -8.11 -1.27 4.42
C LYS A 30 -9.10 -1.60 3.31
N PHE A 31 -8.93 -2.75 2.69
CA PHE A 31 -9.88 -3.28 1.70
C PHE A 31 -11.02 -4.02 2.41
N ARG A 32 -12.27 -3.75 1.99
CA ARG A 32 -13.47 -4.44 2.49
C ARG A 32 -14.21 -5.02 1.29
N LEU A 33 -14.44 -6.33 1.31
CA LEU A 33 -15.26 -6.99 0.30
C LEU A 33 -16.74 -6.73 0.64
N LEU A 34 -17.42 -5.97 -0.21
CA LEU A 34 -18.84 -5.61 -0.01
C LEU A 34 -19.76 -6.65 -0.63
N ASP A 35 -19.52 -6.96 -1.91
CA ASP A 35 -20.30 -7.93 -2.66
C ASP A 35 -19.43 -8.64 -3.71
N ALA A 36 -19.79 -9.87 -4.04
CA ALA A 36 -19.14 -10.68 -5.06
C ALA A 36 -20.15 -11.63 -5.71
N THR A 37 -20.49 -11.37 -6.97
CA THR A 37 -21.33 -12.27 -7.77
C THR A 37 -20.48 -13.39 -8.35
N ILE A 38 -20.85 -14.64 -8.07
CA ILE A 38 -20.05 -15.82 -8.39
C ILE A 38 -20.89 -16.84 -9.16
N THR A 39 -20.34 -17.36 -10.26
CA THR A 39 -20.96 -18.44 -11.03
C THR A 39 -20.93 -19.77 -10.27
N GLY A 40 -22.08 -20.45 -10.22
CA GLY A 40 -22.26 -21.71 -9.49
C GLY A 40 -21.40 -22.89 -9.99
N LYS A 41 -20.96 -22.86 -11.25
CA LYS A 41 -20.15 -23.94 -11.85
C LYS A 41 -18.65 -23.81 -11.49
N PRO A 42 -17.99 -24.86 -10.97
CA PRO A 42 -16.58 -24.81 -10.52
C PRO A 42 -15.57 -24.51 -11.63
N MET A 43 -15.86 -24.89 -12.88
CA MET A 43 -14.95 -24.72 -14.03
C MET A 43 -14.65 -23.24 -14.33
N TYR A 44 -15.58 -22.33 -14.02
CA TYR A 44 -15.41 -20.89 -14.20
C TYR A 44 -14.88 -20.18 -12.94
N ARG A 45 -14.39 -20.94 -11.95
CA ARG A 45 -13.75 -20.41 -10.74
C ARG A 45 -12.24 -20.64 -10.76
N GLY A 46 -11.65 -20.72 -11.94
CA GLY A 46 -10.22 -20.88 -12.10
C GLY A 46 -9.47 -19.72 -11.44
N GLY A 47 -8.37 -20.01 -10.75
CA GLY A 47 -7.52 -18.98 -10.15
C GLY A 47 -7.09 -17.90 -11.14
N GLY A 48 -6.82 -18.30 -12.40
CA GLY A 48 -6.49 -17.39 -13.49
C GLY A 48 -7.59 -16.39 -13.88
N GLN A 49 -8.84 -16.58 -13.47
CA GLN A 49 -9.93 -15.60 -13.68
C GLN A 49 -10.13 -14.71 -12.46
N ILE A 50 -10.02 -15.29 -11.26
CA ILE A 50 -10.26 -14.58 -10.00
C ILE A 50 -9.11 -13.62 -9.68
N ILE A 51 -7.86 -14.09 -9.79
CA ILE A 51 -6.65 -13.33 -9.45
C ILE A 51 -6.56 -12.00 -10.22
N PRO A 52 -6.65 -11.98 -11.58
CA PRO A 52 -6.56 -10.70 -12.29
C PRO A 52 -7.77 -9.81 -12.08
N THR A 53 -8.95 -10.37 -11.80
CA THR A 53 -10.16 -9.59 -11.49
C THR A 53 -10.00 -8.88 -10.15
N ASP A 54 -9.52 -9.58 -9.13
CA ASP A 54 -9.26 -9.02 -7.80
C ASP A 54 -8.21 -7.92 -7.83
N ARG A 55 -7.10 -8.11 -8.57
CA ARG A 55 -6.07 -7.07 -8.77
C ARG A 55 -6.67 -5.79 -9.38
N ARG A 56 -7.50 -5.92 -10.41
CA ARG A 56 -8.15 -4.77 -11.07
C ARG A 56 -9.09 -4.02 -10.12
N VAL A 57 -9.84 -4.74 -9.29
CA VAL A 57 -10.73 -4.14 -8.27
C VAL A 57 -9.93 -3.41 -7.20
N CYS A 58 -8.82 -3.98 -6.75
CA CYS A 58 -7.93 -3.32 -5.78
C CYS A 58 -7.35 -2.02 -6.36
N TYR A 59 -6.93 -2.02 -7.63
CA TYR A 59 -6.39 -0.82 -8.28
C TYR A 59 -7.44 0.26 -8.53
N SER A 60 -8.64 -0.10 -8.99
CA SER A 60 -9.70 0.88 -9.21
C SER A 60 -10.15 1.52 -7.90
N SER A 61 -10.39 0.71 -6.87
CA SER A 61 -10.77 1.21 -5.54
C SER A 61 -9.70 2.09 -4.92
N PHE A 62 -8.42 1.76 -5.10
CA PHE A 62 -7.31 2.58 -4.62
C PHE A 62 -7.23 3.94 -5.34
N MET A 63 -7.41 3.97 -6.66
CA MET A 63 -7.42 5.23 -7.42
C MET A 63 -8.63 6.11 -7.08
N MET A 64 -9.78 5.51 -6.78
CA MET A 64 -10.96 6.23 -6.30
C MET A 64 -10.77 6.82 -4.88
N ALA A 65 -9.85 6.26 -4.09
CA ALA A 65 -9.58 6.70 -2.73
C ALA A 65 -8.63 7.91 -2.62
N ALA A 66 -8.30 8.58 -3.74
CA ALA A 66 -7.36 9.71 -3.80
C ALA A 66 -5.99 9.38 -3.15
N PRO A 67 -5.19 8.52 -3.81
CA PRO A 67 -3.95 8.02 -3.25
C PRO A 67 -2.91 9.14 -3.07
N ARG A 68 -2.09 9.04 -2.03
CA ARG A 68 -1.00 9.97 -1.73
C ARG A 68 0.34 9.25 -1.63
N LEU A 69 1.41 9.95 -1.99
CA LEU A 69 2.77 9.44 -1.84
C LEU A 69 3.21 9.59 -0.37
N MET A 70 3.79 8.53 0.18
CA MET A 70 4.38 8.53 1.52
C MET A 70 5.89 8.51 1.39
N GLU A 71 6.55 9.53 1.94
CA GLU A 71 8.00 9.63 1.99
C GLU A 71 8.54 9.05 3.30
N PRO A 72 9.67 8.32 3.26
CA PRO A 72 10.29 7.81 4.48
C PRO A 72 10.96 8.95 5.27
N VAL A 73 10.55 9.14 6.52
CA VAL A 73 11.22 10.07 7.44
C VAL A 73 12.27 9.31 8.24
N TYR A 74 13.52 9.74 8.15
CA TYR A 74 14.62 9.18 8.92
C TYR A 74 14.78 9.92 10.24
N TYR A 75 14.73 9.19 11.35
CA TYR A 75 15.09 9.74 12.65
C TYR A 75 16.61 9.68 12.81
N ILE A 76 17.25 10.83 12.85
CA ILE A 76 18.70 10.94 13.02
C ILE A 76 18.95 11.60 14.38
N GLU A 77 19.59 10.87 15.28
CA GLU A 77 20.09 11.42 16.53
C GLU A 77 21.53 11.90 16.32
N VAL A 78 21.75 13.21 16.41
CA VAL A 78 23.07 13.82 16.24
C VAL A 78 23.67 14.06 17.62
N GLN A 79 24.68 13.28 17.98
CA GLN A 79 25.49 13.54 19.16
C GLN A 79 26.61 14.51 18.81
N ALA A 80 26.63 15.65 19.49
CA ALA A 80 27.54 16.74 19.21
C ALA A 80 28.06 17.33 20.55
N PRO A 81 29.34 17.74 20.64
CA PRO A 81 29.85 18.48 21.79
C PRO A 81 29.13 19.83 21.94
N SER A 82 29.08 20.37 23.16
CA SER A 82 28.27 21.55 23.55
C SER A 82 28.46 22.80 22.68
N ASP A 83 29.60 22.91 21.98
CA ASP A 83 29.94 24.06 21.14
C ASP A 83 29.21 24.11 19.80
N CYS A 84 28.66 22.99 19.30
CA CYS A 84 28.00 22.94 17.98
C CYS A 84 26.47 22.72 18.02
N GLU A 85 25.87 22.72 19.22
CA GLU A 85 24.43 22.50 19.41
C GLU A 85 23.53 23.57 18.76
N SER A 86 24.00 24.80 18.61
CA SER A 86 23.24 25.87 17.94
C SER A 86 23.20 25.70 16.42
N ARG A 87 24.22 25.07 15.83
CA ARG A 87 24.32 24.82 14.38
C ARG A 87 23.48 23.62 13.97
N SER A 88 23.45 22.57 14.79
CA SER A 88 22.69 21.35 14.53
C SER A 88 21.17 21.52 14.67
N ARG A 89 20.70 22.36 15.62
CA ARG A 89 19.27 22.69 15.76
C ARG A 89 18.68 23.41 14.54
N ASN A 90 19.44 24.34 13.94
CA ASN A 90 18.98 25.09 12.77
C ASN A 90 18.83 24.18 11.53
N SER A 91 19.64 23.12 11.41
CA SER A 91 19.48 22.12 10.34
C SER A 91 18.27 21.21 10.53
N SER A 92 17.86 20.93 11.78
CA SER A 92 16.65 20.12 12.06
C SER A 92 15.34 20.90 11.84
N GLU A 93 15.32 22.22 12.07
CA GLU A 93 14.14 23.05 11.80
C GLU A 93 13.84 23.18 10.30
N LEU A 94 14.88 23.27 9.46
CA LEU A 94 14.72 23.33 8.00
C LEU A 94 14.11 22.05 7.42
N GLN A 95 14.36 20.88 8.02
CA GLN A 95 13.72 19.62 7.59
C GLN A 95 12.26 19.52 8.04
N THR A 96 11.91 20.15 9.17
CA THR A 96 10.54 20.11 9.72
C THR A 96 9.60 21.06 8.97
N ALA A 97 10.10 22.17 8.43
CA ALA A 97 9.31 23.19 7.73
C ALA A 97 8.90 22.80 6.28
N THR A 98 9.44 21.70 5.75
CA THR A 98 9.11 21.17 4.41
C THR A 98 8.00 20.11 4.39
N ASN A 99 7.38 19.83 5.54
CA ASN A 99 6.20 18.95 5.66
C ASN A 99 4.87 19.71 5.52
#